data_AF-A0A0S3UED4-F1
#
_entry.id   AF-A0A0S3UED4-F1
#
_cell.length_a   1.000
_cell.length_b   1.000
_cell.length_c   1.000
_cell.angle_alpha   90.00
_cell.angle_beta   90.00
_cell.angle_gamma   90.00
#
_symmetry.space_group_name_H-M   'P 1'
#
loop_
_entity.id
_entity.type
_entity.pdbx_description
1 polymer ?
#
loop_
_entity_poly.entity_id
_entity_poly.type
_entity_poly.pdbx_seq_one_letter_code
_entity_poly.pdbx_strand_id
1 'polypeptide(L)'
;MTAAFLITDRPTDVAILEHLLPSALTQNIRFYAADGNASAISAAATLLIDRHRPIAIVLDADTENRSEIQEKIELTNTMLYPASSPEVPFKVFLAAPSIASILSSSHVDNTELIKMLDRLTPDQIQALQRHPLIQQLIEFLSAVTQPIAS
;
A
#
# COMPACT_ATOMS: atom_id res chain seq x y z
N MET A 1 -11.84 11.10 -11.31
CA MET A 1 -12.51 10.98 -9.99
C MET A 1 -11.73 9.93 -9.20
N THR A 2 -11.50 10.12 -7.90
CA THR A 2 -10.80 9.11 -7.07
C THR A 2 -11.67 7.87 -6.91
N ALA A 3 -11.16 6.72 -7.36
CA ALA A 3 -11.84 5.43 -7.28
C ALA A 3 -11.46 4.66 -6.01
N ALA A 4 -10.22 4.77 -5.53
CA ALA A 4 -9.73 4.11 -4.32
C ALA A 4 -8.70 4.96 -3.55
N PHE A 5 -8.46 4.61 -2.30
CA PHE A 5 -7.41 5.18 -1.47
C PHE A 5 -6.29 4.16 -1.23
N LEU A 6 -5.06 4.64 -1.19
CA LEU A 6 -3.91 3.86 -0.73
C LEU A 6 -3.27 4.59 0.45
N ILE A 7 -3.14 3.88 1.57
CA ILE A 7 -2.64 4.43 2.83
C ILE A 7 -1.33 3.74 3.18
N THR A 8 -0.31 4.54 3.51
CA THR A 8 0.96 4.06 4.08
C THR A 8 1.20 4.70 5.44
N ASP A 9 2.13 4.13 6.21
CA ASP A 9 2.58 4.67 7.48
C ASP A 9 3.59 5.81 7.34
N ARG A 10 4.23 5.97 6.17
CA ARG A 10 5.24 7.03 5.93
C ARG A 10 5.19 7.63 4.52
N PRO A 11 5.69 8.87 4.32
CA PRO A 11 5.77 9.52 3.01
C PRO A 11 6.70 8.83 2.01
N THR A 12 7.82 8.26 2.47
CA THR A 12 8.75 7.55 1.59
C THR A 12 8.07 6.38 0.88
N ASP A 13 7.19 5.67 1.60
CA ASP A 13 6.48 4.52 1.05
C ASP A 13 5.46 4.92 -0.02
N VAL A 14 4.83 6.10 0.11
CA VAL A 14 4.02 6.67 -0.97
C VAL A 14 4.89 6.89 -2.20
N ALA A 15 6.05 7.53 -2.08
CA ALA A 15 6.92 7.79 -3.21
C ALA A 15 7.37 6.49 -3.90
N ILE A 16 7.69 5.45 -3.13
CA ILE A 16 8.04 4.13 -3.67
C ILE A 16 6.85 3.55 -4.44
N LEU A 17 5.66 3.50 -3.84
CA LEU A 17 4.49 2.89 -4.46
C LEU A 17 3.99 3.69 -5.68
N GLU A 18 4.09 5.01 -5.67
CA GLU A 18 3.77 5.85 -6.84
C GLU A 18 4.66 5.54 -8.05
N HIS A 19 5.94 5.20 -7.82
CA HIS A 19 6.86 4.80 -8.89
C HIS A 19 6.65 3.35 -9.35
N LEU A 20 6.31 2.45 -8.43
CA LEU A 20 6.18 1.03 -8.73
C LEU A 20 4.80 0.67 -9.29
N LEU A 21 3.74 1.38 -8.93
CA LEU A 21 2.40 1.10 -9.45
C LEU A 21 2.26 1.60 -10.90
N PRO A 22 1.56 0.84 -11.77
CA PRO A 22 1.26 1.29 -13.13
C PRO A 22 0.57 2.65 -13.15
N SER A 23 1.02 3.56 -14.01
CA SER A 23 0.47 4.91 -14.12
C SER A 23 -1.03 4.96 -14.43
N ALA A 24 -1.56 3.94 -15.12
CA ALA A 24 -2.99 3.79 -15.37
C ALA A 24 -3.81 3.62 -14.08
N LEU A 25 -3.24 3.03 -13.03
CA LEU A 25 -3.88 2.89 -11.72
C LEU A 25 -3.73 4.16 -10.89
N THR A 26 -2.53 4.76 -10.87
CA THR A 26 -2.23 5.90 -9.98
C THR A 26 -3.11 7.12 -10.25
N GLN A 27 -3.58 7.31 -11.49
CA GLN A 27 -4.52 8.40 -11.85
C GLN A 27 -5.86 8.34 -11.11
N ASN A 28 -6.30 7.15 -10.68
CA ASN A 28 -7.58 6.94 -10.02
C ASN A 28 -7.44 6.60 -8.54
N ILE A 29 -6.21 6.60 -8.02
CA ILE A 29 -5.90 6.31 -6.62
C ILE A 29 -5.51 7.61 -5.93
N ARG A 30 -5.96 7.80 -4.70
CA ARG A 30 -5.46 8.86 -3.84
C ARG A 30 -4.56 8.27 -2.77
N PHE A 31 -3.29 8.66 -2.80
CA PHE A 31 -2.30 8.28 -1.81
C PHE A 31 -2.45 9.12 -0.54
N TYR A 32 -2.22 8.48 0.61
CA TYR A 32 -2.22 9.10 1.92
C TYR A 32 -1.07 8.53 2.75
N ALA A 33 -0.11 9.39 3.09
CA ALA A 33 0.94 9.06 4.05
C ALA A 33 0.45 9.45 5.45
N ALA A 34 0.45 8.49 6.37
CA ALA A 34 0.24 8.75 7.78
C ALA A 34 1.58 9.02 8.49
N ASP A 35 1.51 9.18 9.81
CA ASP A 35 2.67 9.26 10.70
C ASP A 35 2.66 8.02 11.61
N GLY A 36 3.12 6.90 11.05
CA GLY A 36 3.18 5.59 11.71
C GLY A 36 1.91 4.73 11.57
N ASN A 37 2.03 3.45 11.97
CA ASN A 37 1.01 2.42 11.80
C ASN A 37 -0.34 2.78 12.47
N ALA A 38 -0.33 3.29 13.70
CA ALA A 38 -1.56 3.66 14.40
C ALA A 38 -2.33 4.77 13.67
N SER A 39 -1.60 5.78 13.19
CA SER A 39 -2.15 6.89 12.40
C SER A 39 -2.71 6.39 11.07
N ALA A 40 -2.02 5.45 10.40
CA ALA A 40 -2.49 4.85 9.15
C ALA A 40 -3.81 4.07 9.35
N ILE A 41 -3.91 3.27 10.41
CA ILE A 41 -5.12 2.51 10.75
C ILE A 41 -6.29 3.45 11.06
N SER A 42 -6.05 4.50 11.86
CA SER A 42 -7.07 5.49 12.19
C SER A 42 -7.56 6.25 10.95
N ALA A 43 -6.64 6.67 10.08
CA ALA A 43 -6.98 7.31 8.82
C ALA A 43 -7.79 6.37 7.90
N ALA A 44 -7.41 5.10 7.82
CA ALA A 44 -8.13 4.09 7.06
C ALA A 44 -9.57 3.92 7.56
N ALA A 45 -9.76 3.74 8.87
CA ALA A 45 -11.08 3.64 9.47
C ALA A 45 -11.95 4.86 9.15
N THR A 46 -11.40 6.07 9.28
CA THR A 46 -12.10 7.31 8.95
C THR A 46 -12.50 7.36 7.48
N LEU A 47 -11.59 7.00 6.57
CA LEU A 47 -11.85 7.03 5.13
C LEU A 47 -12.86 5.98 4.69
N LEU A 48 -12.90 4.80 5.34
CA LEU A 48 -13.93 3.79 5.08
C LEU A 48 -15.33 4.34 5.37
N ILE A 49 -15.48 5.03 6.50
CA ILE A 49 -16.76 5.62 6.95
C ILE A 49 -17.13 6.84 6.10
N ASP A 50 -16.20 7.77 5.89
CA ASP A 50 -16.54 9.07 5.29
C ASP A 50 -16.63 9.02 3.77
N ARG A 51 -15.77 8.23 3.12
CA ARG A 51 -15.61 8.27 1.66
C ARG A 51 -16.36 7.16 0.94
N HIS A 52 -16.67 6.06 1.62
CA HIS A 52 -17.32 4.89 1.02
C HIS A 52 -16.60 4.44 -0.27
N ARG A 53 -15.26 4.41 -0.23
CA ARG A 53 -14.41 3.99 -1.35
C ARG A 53 -13.43 2.91 -0.90
N PRO A 54 -13.06 1.98 -1.80
CA PRO A 54 -12.08 0.95 -1.52
C PRO A 54 -10.76 1.49 -0.96
N ILE A 55 -10.16 0.75 -0.03
CA ILE A 55 -8.89 1.14 0.62
C ILE A 55 -7.88 -0.01 0.59
N ALA A 56 -6.69 0.27 0.07
CA ALA A 56 -5.49 -0.52 0.33
C ALA A 56 -4.71 0.12 1.47
N ILE A 57 -4.43 -0.63 2.54
CA ILE A 57 -3.51 -0.20 3.61
C ILE A 57 -2.21 -1.00 3.44
N VAL A 58 -1.08 -0.31 3.26
CA VAL A 58 0.24 -0.93 3.12
C VAL A 58 1.12 -0.46 4.27
N LEU A 59 1.55 -1.38 5.13
CA LEU A 59 2.39 -1.08 6.28
C LEU A 59 3.64 -1.94 6.25
N ASP A 60 4.69 -1.51 6.94
CA ASP A 60 5.82 -2.37 7.23
C ASP A 60 5.43 -3.50 8.19
N ALA A 61 6.02 -4.67 8.01
CA ALA A 61 5.89 -5.77 8.95
C ALA A 61 6.81 -5.59 10.16
N ASP A 62 7.97 -4.94 9.97
CA ASP A 62 9.08 -4.83 10.92
C ASP A 62 9.74 -6.19 11.26
N THR A 63 9.38 -7.24 10.52
CA THR A 63 9.80 -8.62 10.75
C THR A 63 9.67 -9.44 9.47
N GLU A 64 10.44 -10.51 9.36
CA GLU A 64 10.29 -11.54 8.31
C GLU A 64 9.58 -12.79 8.84
N ASN A 65 9.29 -12.83 10.15
CA ASN A 65 8.62 -13.95 10.78
C ASN A 65 7.15 -14.00 10.33
N ARG A 66 6.79 -15.08 9.62
CA ARG A 66 5.44 -15.28 9.08
C ARG A 66 4.35 -15.25 10.14
N SER A 67 4.61 -15.77 11.35
CA SER A 67 3.62 -15.79 12.43
C SER A 67 3.32 -14.37 12.92
N GLU A 68 4.36 -13.55 13.10
CA GLU A 68 4.21 -12.14 13.52
C GLU A 68 3.54 -11.30 12.43
N ILE A 69 3.87 -11.54 11.15
CA ILE A 69 3.20 -10.90 10.00
C ILE A 69 1.70 -11.23 10.02
N GLN A 70 1.35 -12.51 10.18
CA GLN A 70 -0.04 -12.95 10.18
C GLN A 70 -0.82 -12.36 11.37
N GLU A 71 -0.22 -12.36 12.56
CA GLU A 71 -0.80 -11.74 13.76
C GLU A 71 -1.04 -10.24 13.54
N LYS A 72 -0.08 -9.50 12.98
CA LYS A 72 -0.22 -8.07 12.68
C LYS A 72 -1.32 -7.81 11.65
N ILE A 73 -1.50 -8.67 10.65
CA ILE A 73 -2.64 -8.60 9.71
C ILE A 73 -3.97 -8.80 10.46
N GLU A 74 -4.08 -9.83 11.30
CA GLU A 74 -5.30 -10.13 12.05
C GLU A 74 -5.70 -9.02 13.02
N LEU A 75 -4.72 -8.46 13.75
CA LEU A 75 -4.92 -7.32 14.63
C LEU A 75 -5.38 -6.09 13.86
N THR A 76 -4.73 -5.77 12.74
CA THR A 76 -5.09 -4.61 11.91
C THR A 76 -6.50 -4.77 11.34
N ASN A 77 -6.85 -5.95 10.84
CA ASN A 77 -8.20 -6.23 10.36
C ASN A 77 -9.23 -6.10 11.48
N THR A 78 -8.95 -6.60 12.68
CA THR A 78 -9.82 -6.45 13.86
C THR A 78 -10.13 -4.99 14.18
N MET A 79 -9.15 -4.09 14.00
CA MET A 79 -9.33 -2.66 14.20
C MET A 79 -10.14 -1.97 13.09
N LEU A 80 -10.06 -2.47 11.86
CA LEU A 80 -10.73 -1.87 10.69
C LEU A 80 -12.12 -2.42 10.42
N TYR A 81 -12.41 -3.67 10.80
CA TYR A 81 -13.72 -4.29 10.57
C TYR A 81 -14.91 -3.46 11.08
N PRO A 82 -14.86 -2.84 12.28
CA PRO A 82 -15.96 -2.01 12.77
C PRO A 82 -16.27 -0.78 11.88
N ALA A 83 -15.28 -0.29 11.13
CA ALA A 83 -15.42 0.84 10.21
C ALA A 83 -15.75 0.41 8.77
N SER A 84 -15.70 -0.89 8.47
CA SER A 84 -15.89 -1.42 7.13
C SER A 84 -17.36 -1.68 6.79
N SER A 85 -17.69 -1.60 5.50
CA SER A 85 -18.99 -2.01 4.95
C SER A 85 -18.79 -3.14 3.95
N PRO A 86 -19.70 -4.13 3.84
CA PRO A 86 -19.62 -5.20 2.84
C PRO A 86 -19.48 -4.71 1.39
N GLU A 87 -19.98 -3.51 1.11
CA GLU A 87 -19.95 -2.89 -0.22
C GLU A 87 -18.64 -2.16 -0.54
N VAL A 88 -17.82 -1.90 0.49
CA VAL A 88 -16.58 -1.11 0.37
C VAL A 88 -15.39 -1.99 0.76
N PRO A 89 -14.76 -2.66 -0.21
CA PRO A 89 -13.67 -3.58 0.08
C PRO A 89 -12.44 -2.84 0.62
N PHE A 90 -11.81 -3.42 1.63
CA PHE A 90 -10.49 -2.99 2.08
C PHE A 90 -9.56 -4.18 2.19
N LYS A 91 -8.25 -3.92 2.10
CA LYS A 91 -7.23 -4.96 2.27
C LYS A 91 -5.98 -4.40 2.93
N VAL A 92 -5.47 -5.15 3.90
CA VAL A 92 -4.20 -4.87 4.59
C VAL A 92 -3.09 -5.67 3.89
N PHE A 93 -2.00 -4.98 3.57
CA PHE A 93 -0.78 -5.55 3.01
C PHE A 93 0.38 -5.22 3.96
N LEU A 94 1.15 -6.23 4.33
CA LEU A 94 2.37 -6.04 5.11
C LEU A 94 3.59 -6.31 4.24
N ALA A 95 4.48 -5.33 4.17
CA ALA A 95 5.78 -5.46 3.51
C ALA A 95 6.79 -6.04 4.49
N ALA A 96 7.39 -7.18 4.15
CA ALA A 96 8.32 -7.88 5.02
C ALA A 96 9.77 -7.66 4.58
N PRO A 97 10.65 -7.13 5.45
CA PRO A 97 10.33 -6.44 6.71
C PRO A 97 9.76 -5.03 6.49
N SER A 98 10.05 -4.40 5.34
CA SER A 98 9.57 -3.06 4.98
C SER A 98 9.33 -2.91 3.48
N ILE A 99 8.60 -1.86 3.07
CA ILE A 99 8.42 -1.53 1.65
C ILE A 99 9.76 -1.14 1.01
N ALA A 100 10.60 -0.39 1.73
CA ALA A 100 11.95 -0.01 1.29
C ALA A 100 12.83 -1.23 0.95
N SER A 101 12.63 -2.35 1.65
CA SER A 101 13.35 -3.61 1.38
C SER A 101 13.10 -4.19 -0.01
N ILE A 102 12.00 -3.79 -0.67
CA ILE A 102 11.73 -4.17 -2.06
C ILE A 102 12.73 -3.50 -3.01
N LEU A 103 13.16 -2.27 -2.70
CA LEU A 103 14.15 -1.53 -3.50
C LEU A 103 15.59 -1.92 -3.18
N SER A 104 15.89 -2.10 -1.89
CA SER A 104 17.25 -2.38 -1.42
C SER A 104 17.23 -3.24 -0.18
N SER A 105 18.00 -4.32 -0.20
CA SER A 105 18.19 -5.19 0.97
C SER A 105 19.14 -4.58 2.04
N SER A 106 19.74 -3.42 1.77
CA SER A 106 20.60 -2.70 2.72
C SER A 106 19.81 -1.60 3.43
N HIS A 107 20.20 -1.26 4.66
CA HIS A 107 19.65 -0.12 5.38
C HIS A 107 20.15 1.17 4.69
N VAL A 108 19.34 1.70 3.78
CA VAL A 108 19.61 2.93 3.03
C VAL A 108 18.76 4.05 3.64
N ASP A 109 19.31 5.25 3.79
CA ASP A 109 18.54 6.38 4.28
C ASP A 109 17.48 6.83 3.25
N ASN A 110 16.42 7.49 3.75
CA ASN A 110 15.30 7.91 2.90
C ASN A 110 15.72 8.80 1.72
N THR A 111 16.76 9.63 1.87
CA THR A 111 17.18 10.54 0.80
C THR A 111 17.79 9.77 -0.36
N GLU A 112 18.63 8.77 -0.07
CA GLU A 112 19.21 7.91 -1.09
C GLU A 112 18.15 7.01 -1.75
N LEU A 113 17.15 6.52 -1.00
CA LEU A 113 16.03 5.77 -1.61
C LEU A 113 15.28 6.60 -2.66
N ILE A 114 14.99 7.87 -2.38
CA ILE A 114 14.34 8.75 -3.36
C ILE A 114 15.22 8.95 -4.60
N LYS A 115 16.53 9.19 -4.41
CA LYS A 115 17.45 9.29 -5.55
C LYS A 115 17.56 8.00 -6.36
N MET A 116 17.42 6.84 -5.71
CA MET A 116 17.39 5.55 -6.39
C MET A 116 16.14 5.41 -7.24
N LEU A 117 14.97 5.79 -6.73
CA LEU A 117 13.70 5.77 -7.47
C LEU A 117 13.79 6.56 -8.77
N ASP A 118 14.32 7.78 -8.73
CA ASP A 118 14.47 8.66 -9.89
C ASP A 118 15.40 8.09 -10.99
N ARG A 119 16.22 7.09 -10.64
CA ARG A 119 17.20 6.46 -11.54
C ARG A 119 16.77 5.09 -12.05
N LEU A 120 15.61 4.57 -11.61
CA LEU A 120 15.13 3.27 -12.05
C LEU A 120 14.82 3.28 -13.54
N THR A 121 15.37 2.29 -14.26
CA THR A 121 15.00 2.07 -15.65
C THR A 121 13.64 1.37 -15.75
N PRO A 122 12.94 1.45 -16.90
CA PRO A 122 11.70 0.71 -17.11
C PRO A 122 11.81 -0.79 -16.84
N ASP A 123 12.94 -1.42 -17.21
CA ASP A 123 13.19 -2.84 -16.96
C ASP A 123 13.35 -3.15 -15.46
N GLN A 124 13.99 -2.26 -14.70
CA GLN A 124 14.11 -2.38 -13.26
C GLN A 124 12.75 -2.19 -12.57
N ILE A 125 11.96 -1.21 -13.00
CA ILE A 125 10.59 -1.02 -12.52
C ILE A 125 9.78 -2.29 -12.79
N GLN A 126 9.86 -2.85 -13.99
CA GLN A 126 9.15 -4.09 -14.32
C GLN A 126 9.60 -5.27 -13.45
N ALA A 127 10.91 -5.38 -13.15
CA ALA A 127 11.41 -6.40 -12.24
C ALA A 127 10.85 -6.23 -10.82
N LEU A 128 10.85 -5.01 -10.29
CA LEU A 128 10.30 -4.68 -8.96
C LEU A 128 8.77 -4.88 -8.90
N GLN A 129 8.07 -4.61 -9.99
CA GLN A 129 6.64 -4.88 -10.12
C GLN A 129 6.30 -6.36 -10.01
N ARG A 130 7.22 -7.28 -10.32
CA ARG A 130 7.01 -8.74 -10.13
C ARG A 130 7.11 -9.18 -8.66
N HIS A 131 7.49 -8.28 -7.76
CA HIS A 131 7.50 -8.58 -6.33
C HIS A 131 6.08 -9.00 -5.86
N PRO A 132 5.93 -10.07 -5.06
CA PRO A 132 4.61 -10.60 -4.69
C PRO A 132 3.67 -9.57 -4.05
N LEU A 133 4.19 -8.71 -3.17
CA LEU A 133 3.40 -7.65 -2.55
C LEU A 133 2.87 -6.65 -3.59
N ILE A 134 3.73 -6.24 -4.54
CA ILE A 134 3.35 -5.26 -5.56
C ILE A 134 2.33 -5.87 -6.52
N GLN A 135 2.48 -7.13 -6.91
CA GLN A 135 1.50 -7.86 -7.72
C GLN A 135 0.13 -7.94 -7.02
N GLN A 136 0.09 -8.34 -5.76
CA GLN A 136 -1.18 -8.43 -5.01
C GLN A 136 -1.85 -7.07 -4.82
N LEU A 137 -1.05 -6.02 -4.66
CA LEU A 137 -1.53 -4.66 -4.56
C LEU A 137 -2.11 -4.18 -5.90
N ILE A 138 -1.41 -4.40 -7.01
CA ILE A 138 -1.89 -4.10 -8.37
C ILE A 138 -3.19 -4.85 -8.67
N GLU A 139 -3.26 -6.13 -8.34
CA GLU A 139 -4.44 -6.96 -8.54
C GLU A 139 -5.65 -6.40 -7.79
N PHE A 140 -5.50 -6.14 -6.48
CA PHE A 140 -6.56 -5.57 -5.67
C PHE A 140 -7.01 -4.21 -6.21
N LEU A 141 -6.06 -3.30 -6.45
CA LEU A 141 -6.37 -1.96 -6.95
C LEU A 141 -7.04 -2.00 -8.32
N SER A 142 -6.60 -2.88 -9.21
CA SER A 142 -7.23 -3.05 -10.53
C SER A 142 -8.68 -3.52 -10.38
N ALA A 143 -8.93 -4.50 -9.52
CA ALA A 143 -10.27 -5.03 -9.29
C ALA A 143 -11.25 -3.98 -8.73
N VAL A 144 -10.77 -3.06 -7.89
CA VAL A 144 -11.62 -2.06 -7.22
C VAL A 144 -11.68 -0.71 -7.93
N THR A 145 -10.81 -0.46 -8.92
CA THR A 145 -10.78 0.80 -9.68
C THR A 145 -11.29 0.67 -11.11
N GLN A 146 -11.41 -0.54 -11.65
CA GLN A 146 -12.07 -0.72 -12.94
C GLN A 146 -13.57 -0.44 -12.83
N PRO A 147 -14.16 0.29 -13.79
CA PRO A 147 -15.61 0.44 -13.85
C PRO A 147 -16.21 -0.96 -14.02
N ILE A 148 -17.16 -1.31 -13.16
CA ILE A 148 -18.01 -2.49 -13.36
C ILE A 148 -18.62 -2.31 -14.76
N ALA A 149 -18.25 -3.17 -15.71
CA ALA A 149 -18.83 -3.17 -17.03
C ALA A 149 -20.34 -3.34 -16.83
N SER A 150 -21.09 -2.30 -17.18
CA SER A 150 -22.55 -2.26 -17.13
C SER A 150 -23.16 -3.18 -18.17
#